data_AF-A4S5J6-F1
#
_entry.id   AF-A4S5J6-F1
#
_cell.length_a   1.000
_cell.length_b   1.000
_cell.length_c   1.000
_cell.angle_alpha   90.00
_cell.angle_beta   90.00
_cell.angle_gamma   90.00
#
_symmetry.space_group_name_H-M   'P 1'
#
loop_
_entity.id
_entity.type
_entity.pdbx_description
1 polymer ?
#
loop_
_entity_poly.entity_id
_entity_poly.type
_entity_poly.pdbx_seq_one_letter_code
_entity_poly.pdbx_strand_id
1 'polypeptide(L)'
;MTLADAARACVPTPADASSDDFASAAFDRLRALRDGARDLEPARASAIRRMPTNREASGSARLVEEISSDDVAPTSESESALALLACAAHGALGDGDVPRWSNARLSALAAETYDDGFKARGPDAVIDSFLEAYGRADAPAAPAASFGANAESDARAAEIAARQLSWCLERDELYLGSPSRTREVVAVAMPRVLRALDYPSEGVRTSGAMSARALSRRATGFDWRAGPGAVLLDACRSALIGASAEVWPHALDVACALTGVVARDAGIEEYRKTFSRAIDCARLRGTETAYAAPLLASFPNLIRDAKACVAVHLDRLLPLLCAYMQSHKDDVAVGAASLVALVVENAWPRARAHCESMWPHVKRAYAEADGRSAVSCDKLRAELERVVELVQLAAGGEFTRVWKSDEDVPAHAVGLVRFLAALPATRA
;
A
#
# COMPACT_ATOMS: atom_id res chain seq x y z
N MET A 1 26.79 -21.90 -6.11
CA MET A 1 25.58 -21.69 -6.96
C MET A 1 25.03 -20.36 -6.50
N THR A 2 24.82 -19.33 -7.33
CA THR A 2 24.52 -18.00 -6.73
C THR A 2 23.18 -18.02 -5.97
N LEU A 3 22.97 -17.14 -4.99
CA LEU A 3 21.65 -16.96 -4.33
C LEU A 3 20.53 -16.69 -5.36
N ALA A 4 20.88 -16.05 -6.47
CA ALA A 4 20.02 -15.89 -7.63
C ALA A 4 19.74 -17.22 -8.34
N ASP A 5 20.71 -18.13 -8.46
CA ASP A 5 20.52 -19.47 -9.01
C ASP A 5 19.72 -20.40 -8.08
N ALA A 6 19.85 -20.24 -6.75
CA ALA A 6 19.06 -20.99 -5.78
C ALA A 6 17.61 -20.47 -5.67
N ALA A 7 17.40 -19.15 -5.73
CA ALA A 7 16.06 -18.55 -5.84
C ALA A 7 15.39 -18.89 -7.19
N ARG A 8 16.15 -18.95 -8.29
CA ARG A 8 15.71 -19.52 -9.58
C ARG A 8 15.44 -21.02 -9.47
N ALA A 9 16.20 -21.76 -8.67
CA ALA A 9 15.97 -23.19 -8.47
C ALA A 9 14.72 -23.48 -7.60
N CYS A 10 14.26 -22.52 -6.80
CA CYS A 10 13.02 -22.61 -6.01
C CYS A 10 11.77 -22.26 -6.82
N VAL A 11 11.89 -21.71 -8.04
CA VAL A 11 10.72 -21.30 -8.83
C VAL A 11 10.87 -21.64 -10.32
N PRO A 12 9.92 -22.35 -10.93
CA PRO A 12 10.19 -23.12 -12.15
C PRO A 12 10.38 -22.26 -13.41
N THR A 13 11.26 -22.73 -14.29
CA THR A 13 11.29 -22.35 -15.71
C THR A 13 10.05 -22.91 -16.44
N PRO A 14 9.58 -22.27 -17.53
CA PRO A 14 8.33 -22.63 -18.22
C PRO A 14 8.21 -24.09 -18.70
N ALA A 15 9.32 -24.83 -18.83
CA ALA A 15 9.35 -26.22 -19.26
C ALA A 15 8.88 -27.22 -18.16
N ASP A 16 8.87 -26.82 -16.89
CA ASP A 16 8.75 -27.76 -15.75
C ASP A 16 7.38 -27.70 -15.05
N ALA A 17 6.46 -26.85 -15.51
CA ALA A 17 5.19 -26.58 -14.84
C ALA A 17 4.12 -27.68 -15.00
N SER A 18 4.43 -28.77 -15.72
CA SER A 18 3.46 -29.85 -16.03
C SER A 18 3.76 -31.20 -15.36
N SER A 19 4.77 -31.33 -14.48
CA SER A 19 5.12 -32.63 -13.88
C SER A 19 4.88 -32.70 -12.37
N ASP A 20 4.29 -33.81 -11.93
CA ASP A 20 4.15 -34.19 -10.51
C ASP A 20 5.50 -34.26 -9.77
N ASP A 21 6.60 -34.44 -10.52
CA ASP A 21 7.98 -34.44 -10.01
C ASP A 21 8.40 -33.08 -9.43
N PHE A 22 7.86 -31.97 -9.95
CA PHE A 22 8.16 -30.62 -9.46
C PHE A 22 7.60 -30.38 -8.06
N ALA A 23 6.33 -30.76 -7.84
CA ALA A 23 5.73 -30.68 -6.51
C ALA A 23 6.55 -31.52 -5.53
N SER A 24 6.92 -32.76 -5.90
CA SER A 24 7.76 -33.61 -5.05
C SER A 24 9.11 -32.97 -4.73
N ALA A 25 9.82 -32.40 -5.71
CA ALA A 25 11.13 -31.77 -5.49
C ALA A 25 11.05 -30.50 -4.61
N ALA A 26 10.03 -29.67 -4.79
CA ALA A 26 9.78 -28.51 -3.93
C ALA A 26 9.37 -28.93 -2.51
N PHE A 27 8.53 -29.98 -2.39
CA PHE A 27 8.17 -30.60 -1.12
C PHE A 27 9.38 -31.19 -0.39
N ASP A 28 10.25 -31.89 -1.10
CA ASP A 28 11.44 -32.54 -0.53
C ASP A 28 12.49 -31.50 -0.13
N ARG A 29 12.63 -30.40 -0.87
CA ARG A 29 13.47 -29.26 -0.46
C ARG A 29 12.91 -28.53 0.73
N LEU A 30 11.60 -28.22 0.77
CA LEU A 30 10.99 -27.57 1.93
C LEU A 30 11.05 -28.48 3.16
N ARG A 31 10.85 -29.80 3.02
CA ARG A 31 11.06 -30.77 4.09
C ARG A 31 12.51 -30.83 4.54
N ALA A 32 13.46 -30.93 3.62
CA ALA A 32 14.89 -30.94 3.95
C ALA A 32 15.31 -29.64 4.66
N LEU A 33 14.77 -28.49 4.25
CA LEU A 33 15.01 -27.20 4.91
C LEU A 33 14.33 -27.11 6.28
N ARG A 34 13.09 -27.61 6.42
CA ARG A 34 12.39 -27.70 7.71
C ARG A 34 13.12 -28.63 8.68
N ASP A 35 13.56 -29.78 8.20
CA ASP A 35 14.22 -30.81 9.00
C ASP A 35 15.66 -30.35 9.35
N GLY A 36 16.39 -29.73 8.41
CA GLY A 36 17.70 -29.09 8.68
C GLY A 36 17.61 -27.87 9.61
N ALA A 37 16.52 -27.09 9.55
CA ALA A 37 16.28 -25.99 10.49
C ALA A 37 16.01 -26.48 11.92
N ARG A 38 15.45 -27.68 12.09
CA ARG A 38 15.29 -28.35 13.40
C ARG A 38 16.62 -28.87 13.95
N ASP A 39 17.56 -29.23 13.09
CA ASP A 39 18.88 -29.76 13.50
C ASP A 39 19.92 -28.67 13.87
N LEU A 40 19.64 -27.38 13.57
CA LEU A 40 20.51 -26.24 13.90
C LEU A 40 20.47 -25.83 15.41
N GLU A 41 19.97 -26.69 16.29
CA GLU A 41 19.50 -26.35 17.64
C GLU A 41 20.54 -26.12 18.77
N PRO A 42 21.87 -26.38 18.67
CA PRO A 42 22.76 -25.94 19.76
C PRO A 42 24.01 -25.11 19.36
N ALA A 43 24.37 -25.01 18.08
CA ALA A 43 25.72 -24.54 17.71
C ALA A 43 25.91 -23.01 17.67
N ARG A 44 24.85 -22.21 17.45
CA ARG A 44 24.98 -20.74 17.33
C ARG A 44 24.92 -19.99 18.66
N ALA A 45 24.32 -20.57 19.71
CA ALA A 45 24.28 -19.95 21.04
C ALA A 45 25.69 -19.81 21.68
N SER A 46 26.67 -20.59 21.21
CA SER A 46 28.04 -20.60 21.71
C SER A 46 28.98 -19.64 20.96
N ALA A 47 28.65 -19.26 19.72
CA ALA A 47 29.57 -18.50 18.85
C ALA A 47 29.43 -16.97 18.98
N ILE A 48 28.28 -16.45 19.41
CA ILE A 48 28.04 -15.00 19.50
C ILE A 48 28.51 -14.40 20.85
N ARG A 49 28.98 -15.23 21.80
CA ARG A 49 29.36 -14.78 23.16
C ARG A 49 30.81 -14.31 23.34
N ARG A 50 31.60 -14.16 22.28
CA ARG A 50 32.97 -13.64 22.37
C ARG A 50 33.30 -12.66 21.26
N MET A 51 33.08 -11.37 21.51
CA MET A 51 34.08 -10.36 21.12
C MET A 51 34.21 -9.29 22.21
N PRO A 52 35.43 -8.75 22.42
CA PRO A 52 35.76 -7.97 23.59
C PRO A 52 35.27 -6.53 23.46
N THR A 53 34.83 -5.97 24.57
CA THR A 53 34.64 -4.53 24.75
C THR A 53 35.99 -3.84 24.97
N ASN A 54 36.32 -2.83 24.17
CA ASN A 54 36.77 -1.50 24.65
C ASN A 54 37.15 -0.53 23.52
N ARG A 55 36.43 0.61 23.48
CA ARG A 55 36.90 2.00 23.66
C ARG A 55 38.32 2.37 23.19
N GLU A 56 38.45 3.29 22.21
CA GLU A 56 38.73 4.73 22.41
C GLU A 56 38.92 5.55 21.11
N ALA A 57 38.34 6.76 21.13
CA ALA A 57 38.83 8.05 20.61
C ALA A 57 39.06 8.37 19.10
N SER A 58 38.29 9.40 18.68
CA SER A 58 38.68 10.60 17.89
C SER A 58 39.02 10.52 16.39
N GLY A 59 38.33 11.37 15.62
CA GLY A 59 38.98 12.20 14.57
C GLY A 59 38.55 11.98 13.12
N SER A 60 37.86 12.98 12.57
CA SER A 60 37.83 13.46 11.17
C SER A 60 38.23 12.54 9.98
N ALA A 61 37.25 12.39 9.07
CA ALA A 61 37.35 12.35 7.60
C ALA A 61 38.68 11.94 6.90
N ARG A 62 38.63 10.82 6.17
CA ARG A 62 39.27 10.55 4.84
C ARG A 62 38.72 9.20 4.35
N LEU A 63 37.87 9.14 3.32
CA LEU A 63 38.21 8.94 1.90
C LEU A 63 39.23 7.81 1.65
N VAL A 64 38.70 6.71 1.10
CA VAL A 64 39.34 5.64 0.32
C VAL A 64 40.48 4.89 1.04
N GLU A 65 40.13 3.75 1.63
CA GLU A 65 41.06 2.62 1.73
C GLU A 65 40.51 1.46 0.89
N GLU A 66 41.33 1.06 -0.08
CA GLU A 66 41.15 -0.15 -0.89
C GLU A 66 41.03 -1.36 0.04
N ILE A 67 39.87 -2.02 0.01
CA ILE A 67 39.72 -3.33 0.65
C ILE A 67 40.49 -4.33 -0.22
N SER A 68 41.64 -4.75 0.33
CA SER A 68 42.46 -5.88 -0.10
C SER A 68 41.59 -7.06 -0.57
N SER A 69 41.86 -7.53 -1.78
CA SER A 69 41.08 -8.53 -2.52
C SER A 69 41.31 -9.98 -2.08
N ASP A 70 42.01 -10.24 -0.98
CA ASP A 70 42.31 -11.60 -0.53
C ASP A 70 41.93 -11.74 0.96
N ASP A 71 40.84 -12.50 1.19
CA ASP A 71 40.41 -13.21 2.41
C ASP A 71 38.90 -13.11 2.72
N VAL A 72 38.06 -13.38 1.72
CA VAL A 72 36.73 -13.97 1.96
C VAL A 72 36.52 -15.12 1.00
N ALA A 73 37.01 -16.30 1.37
CA ALA A 73 36.55 -17.54 0.75
C ALA A 73 35.01 -17.62 0.91
N PRO A 74 34.23 -18.01 -0.13
CA PRO A 74 32.79 -18.06 -0.06
C PRO A 74 32.36 -19.28 0.76
N THR A 75 32.40 -19.17 2.08
CA THR A 75 31.99 -20.24 3.00
C THR A 75 30.48 -20.22 3.20
N SER A 76 29.82 -21.31 2.79
CA SER A 76 28.41 -21.68 3.00
C SER A 76 27.35 -20.61 2.70
N GLU A 77 26.67 -20.77 1.57
CA GLU A 77 25.35 -20.17 1.34
C GLU A 77 24.45 -20.47 2.57
N SER A 78 24.01 -19.44 3.31
CA SER A 78 23.27 -19.64 4.55
C SER A 78 21.90 -20.24 4.26
N GLU A 79 21.72 -21.49 4.66
CA GLU A 79 20.50 -22.28 4.50
C GLU A 79 19.25 -21.53 5.02
N SER A 80 19.42 -20.65 6.02
CA SER A 80 18.33 -19.82 6.56
C SER A 80 17.82 -18.76 5.58
N ALA A 81 18.69 -18.11 4.82
CA ALA A 81 18.28 -17.14 3.80
C ALA A 81 17.54 -17.83 2.64
N LEU A 82 18.01 -19.01 2.23
CA LEU A 82 17.39 -19.83 1.19
C LEU A 82 16.03 -20.39 1.65
N ALA A 83 15.94 -20.88 2.89
CA ALA A 83 14.69 -21.34 3.47
C ALA A 83 13.65 -20.20 3.54
N LEU A 84 14.06 -18.98 3.91
CA LEU A 84 13.16 -17.84 3.94
C LEU A 84 12.62 -17.50 2.53
N LEU A 85 13.49 -17.50 1.52
CA LEU A 85 13.09 -17.24 0.13
C LEU A 85 12.18 -18.35 -0.42
N ALA A 86 12.41 -19.61 -0.05
CA ALA A 86 11.55 -20.74 -0.43
C ALA A 86 10.16 -20.62 0.22
N CYS A 87 10.09 -20.28 1.51
CA CYS A 87 8.83 -19.96 2.18
C CYS A 87 8.12 -18.80 1.47
N ALA A 88 8.84 -17.72 1.14
CA ALA A 88 8.28 -16.56 0.47
C ALA A 88 7.81 -16.83 -0.97
N ALA A 89 8.41 -17.80 -1.67
CA ALA A 89 8.03 -18.17 -3.03
C ALA A 89 6.67 -18.89 -3.10
N HIS A 90 6.37 -19.69 -2.07
CA HIS A 90 5.21 -20.58 -2.05
C HIS A 90 4.11 -20.15 -1.09
N GLY A 91 4.45 -19.31 -0.12
CA GLY A 91 3.54 -18.85 0.91
C GLY A 91 2.42 -17.98 0.36
N ALA A 92 1.25 -18.11 0.98
CA ALA A 92 0.12 -17.24 0.70
C ALA A 92 0.39 -15.80 1.18
N LEU A 93 -0.06 -14.84 0.39
CA LEU A 93 -0.25 -13.46 0.82
C LEU A 93 -1.63 -13.31 1.45
N GLY A 94 -1.79 -12.32 2.34
CA GLY A 94 -3.09 -11.84 2.85
C GLY A 94 -4.23 -12.88 2.92
N ASP A 95 -5.30 -12.64 2.17
CA ASP A 95 -6.58 -13.40 2.12
C ASP A 95 -6.46 -14.85 1.60
N GLY A 96 -5.30 -15.49 1.77
CA GLY A 96 -5.04 -16.84 1.29
C GLY A 96 -4.68 -16.89 -0.20
N ASP A 97 -4.25 -15.77 -0.78
CA ASP A 97 -3.81 -15.71 -2.18
C ASP A 97 -2.54 -16.54 -2.36
N VAL A 98 -2.68 -17.73 -2.95
CA VAL A 98 -1.58 -18.65 -3.24
C VAL A 98 -0.98 -18.28 -4.60
N PRO A 99 0.36 -18.18 -4.73
CA PRO A 99 0.99 -17.88 -6.01
C PRO A 99 0.57 -18.87 -7.10
N ARG A 100 0.41 -18.40 -8.34
CA ARG A 100 0.00 -19.24 -9.49
C ARG A 100 0.91 -20.43 -9.81
N TRP A 101 2.16 -20.39 -9.34
CA TRP A 101 3.15 -21.47 -9.46
C TRP A 101 3.24 -22.34 -8.19
N SER A 102 2.35 -22.13 -7.23
CA SER A 102 2.25 -22.87 -5.97
C SER A 102 0.87 -23.50 -5.86
N ASN A 103 0.64 -24.26 -4.79
CA ASN A 103 -0.66 -24.83 -4.47
C ASN A 103 -0.91 -24.78 -2.96
N ALA A 104 -2.16 -25.04 -2.53
CA ALA A 104 -2.56 -24.92 -1.13
C ALA A 104 -1.69 -25.78 -0.19
N ARG A 105 -1.26 -26.95 -0.63
CA ARG A 105 -0.43 -27.87 0.16
C ARG A 105 1.00 -27.36 0.31
N LEU A 106 1.61 -26.84 -0.75
CA LEU A 106 2.93 -26.21 -0.71
C LEU A 106 2.91 -24.92 0.13
N SER A 107 1.86 -24.13 0.00
CA SER A 107 1.65 -22.93 0.82
C SER A 107 1.53 -23.26 2.30
N ALA A 108 0.77 -24.31 2.66
CA ALA A 108 0.66 -24.78 4.04
C ALA A 108 2.02 -25.26 4.59
N LEU A 109 2.81 -26.00 3.80
CA LEU A 109 4.14 -26.42 4.21
C LEU A 109 5.11 -25.24 4.36
N ALA A 110 5.05 -24.26 3.46
CA ALA A 110 5.83 -23.03 3.57
C ALA A 110 5.50 -22.25 4.84
N ALA A 111 4.22 -22.20 5.23
CA ALA A 111 3.77 -21.59 6.48
C ALA A 111 4.29 -22.37 7.71
N GLU A 112 4.13 -23.69 7.74
CA GLU A 112 4.67 -24.55 8.81
C GLU A 112 6.18 -24.38 8.96
N THR A 113 6.91 -24.36 7.84
CA THR A 113 8.37 -24.18 7.82
C THR A 113 8.78 -22.79 8.31
N TYR A 114 8.00 -21.76 7.98
CA TYR A 114 8.24 -20.40 8.51
C TYR A 114 7.99 -20.32 10.01
N ASP A 115 6.87 -20.88 10.47
CA ASP A 115 6.49 -20.82 11.88
C ASP A 115 7.47 -21.61 12.77
N ASP A 116 7.81 -22.84 12.38
CA ASP A 116 8.76 -23.70 13.10
C ASP A 116 10.21 -23.19 12.99
N GLY A 117 10.62 -22.75 11.80
CA GLY A 117 12.02 -22.48 11.47
C GLY A 117 12.47 -21.04 11.69
N PHE A 118 11.55 -20.08 11.74
CA PHE A 118 11.87 -18.65 11.84
C PHE A 118 11.11 -17.98 12.98
N LYS A 119 9.78 -18.09 13.00
CA LYS A 119 8.96 -17.41 14.01
C LYS A 119 9.24 -17.91 15.41
N ALA A 120 9.38 -19.22 15.59
CA ALA A 120 9.74 -19.84 16.87
C ALA A 120 11.10 -19.35 17.42
N ARG A 121 12.03 -18.95 16.54
CA ARG A 121 13.37 -18.46 16.90
C ARG A 121 13.39 -16.96 17.23
N GLY A 122 12.27 -16.27 17.04
CA GLY A 122 12.11 -14.85 17.37
C GLY A 122 12.50 -13.89 16.23
N PRO A 123 12.21 -12.58 16.42
CA PRO A 123 12.29 -11.57 15.36
C PRO A 123 13.70 -11.36 14.82
N ASP A 124 14.74 -11.50 15.63
CA ASP A 124 16.12 -11.34 15.18
C ASP A 124 16.53 -12.39 14.14
N ALA A 125 16.07 -13.64 14.28
CA ALA A 125 16.35 -14.68 13.31
C ALA A 125 15.69 -14.40 11.95
N VAL A 126 14.48 -13.83 11.95
CA VAL A 126 13.77 -13.40 10.73
C VAL A 126 14.50 -12.24 10.07
N ILE A 127 14.88 -11.23 10.86
CA ILE A 127 15.59 -10.03 10.38
C ILE A 127 16.95 -10.41 9.80
N ASP A 128 17.76 -11.22 10.49
CA ASP A 128 19.06 -11.63 9.98
C ASP A 128 18.94 -12.43 8.68
N SER A 129 17.96 -13.33 8.59
CA SER A 129 17.73 -14.11 7.38
C SER A 129 17.25 -13.22 6.23
N PHE A 130 16.44 -12.20 6.50
CA PHE A 130 16.02 -11.20 5.52
C PHE A 130 17.18 -10.33 5.05
N LEU A 131 17.96 -9.77 5.98
CA LEU A 131 19.12 -8.95 5.66
C LEU A 131 20.19 -9.75 4.92
N GLU A 132 20.32 -11.04 5.19
CA GLU A 132 21.21 -11.90 4.43
C GLU A 132 20.66 -12.19 3.02
N ALA A 133 19.36 -12.52 2.92
CA ALA A 133 18.70 -12.82 1.65
C ALA A 133 18.69 -11.62 0.70
N TYR A 134 18.51 -10.40 1.23
CA TYR A 134 18.34 -9.17 0.45
C TYR A 134 19.50 -8.17 0.58
N GLY A 135 20.42 -8.31 1.54
CA GLY A 135 21.51 -7.36 1.76
C GLY A 135 22.72 -7.53 0.85
N ARG A 136 22.81 -8.65 0.11
CA ARG A 136 23.90 -8.87 -0.86
C ARG A 136 23.66 -8.06 -2.14
N ALA A 137 24.73 -7.57 -2.76
CA ALA A 137 24.67 -6.83 -4.03
C ALA A 137 24.05 -7.68 -5.17
N ASP A 138 24.18 -9.00 -5.09
CA ASP A 138 23.64 -9.98 -6.05
C ASP A 138 22.26 -10.55 -5.67
N ALA A 139 21.72 -10.18 -4.51
CA ALA A 139 20.41 -10.63 -4.04
C ALA A 139 19.32 -10.14 -4.97
N PRO A 140 18.45 -11.07 -5.45
CA PRO A 140 17.94 -11.10 -6.83
C PRO A 140 18.07 -9.72 -7.43
N ALA A 141 19.19 -9.51 -8.11
CA ALA A 141 19.42 -8.34 -8.92
C ALA A 141 18.27 -8.32 -9.93
N ALA A 142 17.19 -7.66 -9.52
CA ALA A 142 16.65 -6.55 -10.23
C ALA A 142 16.73 -6.84 -11.74
N PRO A 143 15.70 -7.47 -12.33
CA PRO A 143 15.72 -7.91 -13.72
C PRO A 143 16.38 -6.84 -14.58
N ALA A 144 17.49 -7.20 -15.23
CA ALA A 144 17.96 -6.43 -16.36
C ALA A 144 16.76 -6.36 -17.30
N ALA A 145 16.44 -5.17 -17.81
CA ALA A 145 15.50 -5.04 -18.90
C ALA A 145 16.15 -5.72 -20.12
N SER A 146 16.08 -7.04 -20.17
CA SER A 146 16.66 -7.83 -21.24
C SER A 146 15.72 -7.73 -22.42
N PHE A 147 16.14 -6.96 -23.42
CA PHE A 147 15.57 -7.08 -24.74
C PHE A 147 16.26 -8.29 -25.41
N GLY A 148 15.51 -9.32 -25.80
CA GLY A 148 16.05 -10.52 -26.45
C GLY A 148 15.37 -11.82 -26.02
N ALA A 149 15.98 -12.96 -26.39
CA ALA A 149 15.40 -14.31 -26.24
C ALA A 149 15.09 -14.77 -24.79
N ASN A 150 15.59 -14.05 -23.77
CA ASN A 150 15.41 -14.40 -22.35
C ASN A 150 14.41 -13.49 -21.60
N ALA A 151 13.78 -12.53 -22.30
CA ALA A 151 12.93 -11.50 -21.69
C ALA A 151 11.76 -12.06 -20.86
N GLU A 152 11.14 -13.14 -21.31
CA GLU A 152 10.02 -13.78 -20.60
C GLU A 152 10.47 -14.48 -19.31
N SER A 153 11.65 -15.13 -19.37
CA SER A 153 12.27 -15.77 -18.21
C SER A 153 12.63 -14.73 -17.15
N ASP A 154 13.19 -13.60 -17.58
CA ASP A 154 13.60 -12.52 -16.69
C ASP A 154 12.38 -11.78 -16.09
N ALA A 155 11.31 -11.59 -16.87
CA ALA A 155 10.05 -11.02 -16.38
C ALA A 155 9.37 -11.92 -15.33
N ARG A 156 9.41 -13.24 -15.53
CA ARG A 156 8.88 -14.20 -14.55
C ARG A 156 9.71 -14.18 -13.27
N ALA A 157 11.03 -14.23 -13.38
CA ALA A 157 11.93 -14.12 -12.23
C ALA A 157 11.72 -12.82 -11.43
N ALA A 158 11.46 -11.71 -12.12
CA ALA A 158 11.12 -10.44 -11.51
C ALA A 158 9.82 -10.50 -10.69
N GLU A 159 8.77 -11.10 -11.25
CA GLU A 159 7.47 -11.26 -10.59
C GLU A 159 7.59 -12.08 -9.31
N ILE A 160 8.36 -13.17 -9.39
CA ILE A 160 8.65 -14.04 -8.26
C ILE A 160 9.41 -13.27 -7.18
N ALA A 161 10.49 -12.58 -7.54
CA ALA A 161 11.32 -11.83 -6.59
C ALA A 161 10.52 -10.70 -5.92
N ALA A 162 9.69 -9.99 -6.68
CA ALA A 162 8.83 -8.95 -6.14
C ALA A 162 7.76 -9.51 -5.21
N ARG A 163 7.18 -10.67 -5.53
CA ARG A 163 6.24 -11.36 -4.65
C ARG A 163 6.89 -11.87 -3.37
N GLN A 164 8.09 -12.46 -3.46
CA GLN A 164 8.87 -12.89 -2.30
C GLN A 164 9.17 -11.71 -1.37
N LEU A 165 9.58 -10.57 -1.94
CA LEU A 165 9.82 -9.36 -1.18
C LEU A 165 8.54 -8.89 -0.47
N SER A 166 7.41 -8.84 -1.19
CA SER A 166 6.12 -8.46 -0.61
C SER A 166 5.72 -9.39 0.53
N TRP A 167 5.87 -10.71 0.35
CA TRP A 167 5.56 -11.70 1.37
C TRP A 167 6.40 -11.51 2.63
N CYS A 168 7.71 -11.31 2.48
CA CYS A 168 8.60 -11.05 3.61
C CYS A 168 8.17 -9.76 4.34
N LEU A 169 7.97 -8.66 3.61
CA LEU A 169 7.65 -7.35 4.21
C LEU A 169 6.28 -7.29 4.89
N GLU A 170 5.38 -8.25 4.61
CA GLU A 170 4.11 -8.40 5.31
C GLU A 170 4.24 -9.07 6.68
N ARG A 171 5.37 -9.69 7.00
CA ARG A 171 5.60 -10.36 8.29
C ARG A 171 5.85 -9.33 9.38
N ASP A 172 5.08 -9.41 10.47
CA ASP A 172 5.21 -8.49 11.59
C ASP A 172 6.55 -8.69 12.32
N GLU A 173 7.09 -9.91 12.30
CA GLU A 173 8.36 -10.26 12.94
C GLU A 173 9.55 -9.42 12.43
N LEU A 174 9.50 -8.93 11.18
CA LEU A 174 10.53 -8.03 10.63
C LEU A 174 10.60 -6.66 11.31
N TYR A 175 9.54 -6.25 12.01
CA TYR A 175 9.42 -4.92 12.60
C TYR A 175 9.32 -4.94 14.13
N LEU A 176 9.24 -6.13 14.76
CA LEU A 176 9.23 -6.30 16.21
C LEU A 176 10.61 -6.14 16.87
N GLY A 177 11.67 -6.02 16.06
CA GLY A 177 13.03 -5.77 16.54
C GLY A 177 13.25 -4.35 17.06
N SER A 178 14.51 -4.03 17.40
CA SER A 178 14.86 -2.66 17.80
C SER A 178 14.68 -1.66 16.64
N PRO A 179 14.44 -0.37 16.91
CA PRO A 179 14.32 0.65 15.85
C PRO A 179 15.52 0.70 14.88
N SER A 180 16.71 0.33 15.36
CA SER A 180 17.91 0.22 14.51
C SER A 180 17.80 -0.89 13.46
N ARG A 181 17.20 -2.03 13.82
CA ARG A 181 17.00 -3.18 12.93
C ARG A 181 15.92 -2.89 11.89
N THR A 182 14.84 -2.22 12.29
CA THR A 182 13.83 -1.69 11.35
C THR A 182 14.46 -0.77 10.32
N ARG A 183 15.44 0.06 10.70
CA ARG A 183 16.18 0.92 9.75
C ARG A 183 17.01 0.10 8.76
N GLU A 184 17.67 -0.97 9.21
CA GLU A 184 18.41 -1.89 8.32
C GLU A 184 17.47 -2.57 7.31
N VAL A 185 16.33 -3.07 7.78
CA VAL A 185 15.29 -3.67 6.91
C VAL A 185 14.82 -2.66 5.86
N VAL A 186 14.47 -1.44 6.27
CA VAL A 186 14.05 -0.38 5.34
C VAL A 186 15.17 -0.04 4.35
N ALA A 187 16.42 0.07 4.80
CA ALA A 187 17.55 0.39 3.92
C ALA A 187 17.78 -0.67 2.83
N VAL A 188 17.61 -1.96 3.17
CA VAL A 188 17.76 -3.07 2.23
C VAL A 188 16.54 -3.23 1.31
N ALA A 189 15.34 -3.00 1.83
CA ALA A 189 14.09 -3.17 1.10
C ALA A 189 13.81 -2.00 0.13
N MET A 190 14.09 -0.76 0.54
CA MET A 190 13.67 0.45 -0.18
C MET A 190 14.11 0.47 -1.65
N PRO A 191 15.39 0.23 -2.02
CA PRO A 191 15.79 0.26 -3.42
C PRO A 191 15.06 -0.77 -4.29
N ARG A 192 14.70 -1.93 -3.72
CA ARG A 192 13.99 -3.00 -4.41
C ARG A 192 12.52 -2.68 -4.59
N VAL A 193 11.89 -2.08 -3.58
CA VAL A 193 10.51 -1.58 -3.68
C VAL A 193 10.40 -0.49 -4.74
N LEU A 194 11.30 0.48 -4.73
CA LEU A 194 11.33 1.55 -5.74
C LEU A 194 11.50 1.00 -7.15
N ARG A 195 12.37 0.01 -7.33
CA ARG A 195 12.57 -0.63 -8.64
C ARG A 195 11.39 -1.48 -9.09
N ALA A 196 10.72 -2.17 -8.16
CA ALA A 196 9.51 -2.92 -8.48
C ALA A 196 8.36 -1.99 -8.93
N LEU A 197 8.23 -0.81 -8.31
CA LEU A 197 7.26 0.21 -8.70
C LEU A 197 7.51 0.79 -10.10
N ASP A 198 8.78 0.89 -10.51
CA ASP A 198 9.18 1.40 -11.83
C ASP A 198 9.25 0.30 -12.92
N TYR A 199 8.90 -0.95 -12.57
CA TYR A 199 9.04 -2.06 -13.50
C TYR A 199 7.94 -2.07 -14.57
N PRO A 200 8.20 -2.48 -15.83
CA PRO A 200 7.18 -2.46 -16.88
C PRO A 200 6.02 -3.45 -16.65
N SER A 201 6.30 -4.61 -16.04
CA SER A 201 5.28 -5.64 -15.79
C SER A 201 4.32 -5.23 -14.66
N GLU A 202 3.02 -5.38 -14.90
CA GLU A 202 1.98 -5.05 -13.95
C GLU A 202 2.07 -5.87 -12.65
N GLY A 203 2.26 -7.19 -12.74
CA GLY A 203 2.35 -8.05 -11.54
C GLY A 203 3.53 -7.68 -10.62
N VAL A 204 4.63 -7.21 -11.20
CA VAL A 204 5.80 -6.70 -10.45
C VAL A 204 5.46 -5.37 -9.78
N ARG A 205 4.80 -4.45 -10.49
CA ARG A 205 4.35 -3.17 -9.91
C ARG A 205 3.35 -3.36 -8.80
N THR A 206 2.40 -4.28 -8.95
CA THR A 206 1.43 -4.63 -7.90
C THR A 206 2.16 -5.10 -6.64
N SER A 207 3.08 -6.05 -6.78
CA SER A 207 3.90 -6.55 -5.65
C SER A 207 4.79 -5.46 -5.05
N GLY A 208 5.32 -4.56 -5.88
CA GLY A 208 6.07 -3.38 -5.44
C GLY A 208 5.22 -2.41 -4.62
N ALA A 209 3.99 -2.13 -5.06
CA ALA A 209 3.06 -1.27 -4.34
C ALA A 209 2.58 -1.92 -3.03
N MET A 210 2.34 -3.23 -3.01
CA MET A 210 2.08 -4.00 -1.79
C MET A 210 3.25 -3.91 -0.80
N SER A 211 4.48 -4.08 -1.30
CA SER A 211 5.70 -3.96 -0.51
C SER A 211 5.87 -2.56 0.08
N ALA A 212 5.62 -1.51 -0.71
CA ALA A 212 5.64 -0.12 -0.26
C ALA A 212 4.62 0.12 0.87
N ARG A 213 3.41 -0.42 0.71
CA ARG A 213 2.34 -0.36 1.72
C ARG A 213 2.70 -1.09 2.99
N ALA A 214 3.30 -2.27 2.88
CA ALA A 214 3.75 -3.02 4.03
C ALA A 214 4.83 -2.26 4.81
N LEU A 215 5.83 -1.71 4.12
CA LEU A 215 6.87 -0.86 4.73
C LEU A 215 6.28 0.35 5.43
N SER A 216 5.43 1.14 4.75
CA SER A 216 4.92 2.40 5.29
C SER A 216 4.01 2.19 6.52
N ARG A 217 3.30 1.07 6.60
CA ARG A 217 2.39 0.76 7.71
C ARG A 217 3.08 0.08 8.89
N ARG A 218 4.03 -0.82 8.63
CA ARG A 218 4.61 -1.70 9.66
C ARG A 218 5.92 -1.22 10.23
N ALA A 219 6.69 -0.41 9.50
CA ALA A 219 7.94 0.19 9.99
C ALA A 219 7.67 1.32 11.01
N THR A 220 7.02 0.95 12.11
CA THR A 220 6.70 1.85 13.21
C THR A 220 7.99 2.33 13.88
N GLY A 221 8.07 3.63 14.16
CA GLY A 221 9.29 4.24 14.71
C GLY A 221 10.39 4.56 13.68
N PHE A 222 10.21 4.19 12.40
CA PHE A 222 11.08 4.71 11.34
C PHE A 222 10.73 6.17 11.03
N ASP A 223 11.76 7.01 10.87
CA ASP A 223 11.55 8.42 10.53
C ASP A 223 11.32 8.60 9.03
N TRP A 224 10.04 8.70 8.67
CA TRP A 224 9.58 8.92 7.30
C TRP A 224 9.56 10.41 6.89
N ARG A 225 9.95 11.35 7.75
CA ARG A 225 9.78 12.80 7.48
C ARG A 225 10.69 13.31 6.37
N ALA A 226 11.89 12.75 6.25
CA ALA A 226 12.89 13.18 5.27
C ALA A 226 13.35 12.03 4.35
N GLY A 227 14.14 12.37 3.33
CA GLY A 227 14.87 11.45 2.43
C GLY A 227 14.08 10.23 1.97
N PRO A 228 14.17 9.07 2.66
CA PRO A 228 13.43 7.86 2.31
C PRO A 228 11.92 8.03 2.13
N GLY A 229 11.26 8.82 2.99
CA GLY A 229 9.81 9.00 2.89
C GLY A 229 9.38 9.85 1.70
N ALA A 230 10.14 10.90 1.38
CA ALA A 230 9.89 11.72 0.20
C ALA A 230 10.09 10.91 -1.10
N VAL A 231 11.16 10.11 -1.17
CA VAL A 231 11.44 9.25 -2.34
C VAL A 231 10.35 8.20 -2.54
N LEU A 232 9.93 7.51 -1.48
CA LEU A 232 8.85 6.53 -1.57
C LEU A 232 7.51 7.18 -1.94
N LEU A 233 7.21 8.34 -1.38
CA LEU A 233 6.01 9.11 -1.71
C LEU A 233 5.98 9.51 -3.18
N ASP A 234 7.08 10.01 -3.74
CA ASP A 234 7.17 10.40 -5.14
C ASP A 234 7.09 9.19 -6.10
N ALA A 235 7.68 8.06 -5.72
CA ALA A 235 7.52 6.81 -6.47
C ALA A 235 6.05 6.34 -6.48
N CYS A 236 5.39 6.31 -5.33
CA CYS A 236 3.97 5.94 -5.24
C CYS A 236 3.06 6.90 -6.01
N ARG A 237 3.32 8.21 -5.96
CA ARG A 237 2.58 9.21 -6.76
C ARG A 237 2.76 8.99 -8.26
N SER A 238 3.96 8.63 -8.69
CA SER A 238 4.25 8.30 -10.09
C SER A 238 3.50 7.04 -10.50
N ALA A 239 3.45 6.03 -9.63
CA ALA A 239 2.67 4.80 -9.84
C ALA A 239 1.16 5.02 -9.92
N LEU A 240 0.61 6.14 -9.41
CA LEU A 240 -0.80 6.50 -9.61
C LEU A 240 -1.13 6.89 -11.05
N ILE A 241 -0.15 7.29 -11.85
CA ILE A 241 -0.38 7.77 -13.22
C ILE A 241 -0.72 6.58 -14.11
N GLY A 242 -1.98 6.48 -14.54
CA GLY A 242 -2.44 5.36 -15.37
C GLY A 242 -2.43 4.02 -14.65
N ALA A 243 -2.51 4.04 -13.31
CA ALA A 243 -2.55 2.84 -12.49
C ALA A 243 -3.68 1.89 -12.93
N SER A 244 -3.42 0.60 -12.76
CA SER A 244 -4.46 -0.43 -12.85
C SER A 244 -5.21 -0.58 -11.53
N ALA A 245 -6.30 -1.34 -11.56
CA ALA A 245 -7.11 -1.63 -10.38
C ALA A 245 -6.35 -2.39 -9.29
N GLU A 246 -5.27 -3.10 -9.66
CA GLU A 246 -4.44 -3.85 -8.72
C GLU A 246 -3.39 -2.95 -8.05
N VAL A 247 -2.73 -2.07 -8.80
CA VAL A 247 -1.68 -1.17 -8.25
C VAL A 247 -2.30 -0.02 -7.45
N TRP A 248 -3.42 0.51 -7.94
CA TRP A 248 -4.06 1.73 -7.42
C TRP A 248 -4.30 1.73 -5.90
N PRO A 249 -4.92 0.70 -5.29
CA PRO A 249 -5.25 0.73 -3.87
C PRO A 249 -4.02 0.83 -2.98
N HIS A 250 -2.94 0.14 -3.36
CA HIS A 250 -1.71 0.10 -2.57
C HIS A 250 -0.89 1.37 -2.72
N ALA A 251 -0.69 1.85 -3.95
CA ALA A 251 0.04 3.09 -4.19
C ALA A 251 -0.67 4.31 -3.59
N LEU A 252 -2.01 4.35 -3.66
CA LEU A 252 -2.81 5.46 -3.12
C LEU A 252 -2.73 5.52 -1.59
N ASP A 253 -2.84 4.37 -0.93
CA ASP A 253 -2.77 4.27 0.53
C ASP A 253 -1.42 4.81 1.05
N VAL A 254 -0.32 4.37 0.44
CA VAL A 254 1.04 4.86 0.79
C VAL A 254 1.15 6.36 0.52
N ALA A 255 0.72 6.81 -0.65
CA ALA A 255 0.81 8.22 -1.02
C ALA A 255 0.04 9.10 -0.02
N CYS A 256 -1.19 8.72 0.35
CA CYS A 256 -1.98 9.45 1.33
C CYS A 256 -1.33 9.42 2.72
N ALA A 257 -0.88 8.26 3.20
CA ALA A 257 -0.29 8.09 4.52
C ALA A 257 1.02 8.89 4.69
N LEU A 258 1.91 8.86 3.68
CA LEU A 258 3.19 9.55 3.76
C LEU A 258 3.09 11.05 3.49
N THR A 259 2.08 11.51 2.74
CA THR A 259 1.92 12.94 2.44
C THR A 259 1.87 13.76 3.71
N GLY A 260 1.05 13.37 4.70
CA GLY A 260 0.94 14.11 5.96
C GLY A 260 2.21 14.11 6.81
N VAL A 261 3.07 13.09 6.64
CA VAL A 261 4.34 12.98 7.35
C VAL A 261 5.41 13.87 6.70
N VAL A 262 5.55 13.80 5.38
CA VAL A 262 6.55 14.56 4.60
C VAL A 262 6.17 16.05 4.52
N ALA A 263 4.88 16.37 4.44
CA ALA A 263 4.39 17.75 4.37
C ALA A 263 4.70 18.58 5.62
N ARG A 264 5.02 17.94 6.77
CA ARG A 264 5.45 18.66 7.98
C ARG A 264 6.75 19.42 7.77
N ASP A 265 7.63 18.90 6.93
CA ASP A 265 8.94 19.49 6.63
C ASP A 265 8.95 20.19 5.27
N ALA A 266 8.30 19.60 4.25
CA ALA A 266 8.26 20.13 2.87
C ALA A 266 7.09 21.11 2.60
N GLY A 267 6.12 21.18 3.50
CA GLY A 267 4.99 22.11 3.43
C GLY A 267 3.79 21.65 2.60
N ILE A 268 2.87 22.59 2.40
CA ILE A 268 1.54 22.39 1.79
C ILE A 268 1.55 21.80 0.38
N GLU A 269 2.62 22.02 -0.37
CA GLU A 269 2.70 21.63 -1.79
C GLU A 269 2.62 20.10 -1.97
N GLU A 270 3.05 19.35 -0.96
CA GLU A 270 2.96 17.90 -0.94
C GLU A 270 1.50 17.41 -0.98
N TYR A 271 0.58 18.10 -0.30
CA TYR A 271 -0.84 17.78 -0.40
C TYR A 271 -1.36 18.02 -1.82
N ARG A 272 -0.98 19.14 -2.44
CA ARG A 272 -1.42 19.49 -3.80
C ARG A 272 -0.99 18.46 -4.83
N LYS A 273 0.26 18.00 -4.76
CA LYS A 273 0.80 16.96 -5.63
C LYS A 273 0.01 15.65 -5.49
N THR A 274 -0.22 15.20 -4.25
CA THR A 274 -0.96 13.94 -3.99
C THR A 274 -2.40 14.04 -4.45
N PHE A 275 -3.14 15.09 -4.08
CA PHE A 275 -4.51 15.30 -4.54
C PHE A 275 -4.59 15.35 -6.06
N SER A 276 -3.71 16.10 -6.72
CA SER A 276 -3.75 16.24 -8.18
C SER A 276 -3.62 14.89 -8.88
N ARG A 277 -2.61 14.08 -8.50
CA ARG A 277 -2.37 12.76 -9.10
C ARG A 277 -3.51 11.78 -8.83
N ALA A 278 -3.98 11.72 -7.59
CA ALA A 278 -5.06 10.81 -7.22
C ALA A 278 -6.39 11.18 -7.91
N ILE A 279 -6.75 12.47 -7.91
CA ILE A 279 -8.00 12.92 -8.55
C ILE A 279 -7.95 12.74 -10.07
N ASP A 280 -6.81 13.01 -10.72
CA ASP A 280 -6.69 12.80 -12.18
C ASP A 280 -6.87 11.32 -12.56
N CYS A 281 -6.24 10.40 -11.84
CA CYS A 281 -6.42 8.98 -12.11
C CYS A 281 -7.86 8.53 -11.87
N ALA A 282 -8.47 8.93 -10.74
CA ALA A 282 -9.84 8.54 -10.41
C ALA A 282 -10.86 9.10 -11.41
N ARG A 283 -10.66 10.32 -11.92
CA ARG A 283 -11.53 10.92 -12.94
C ARG A 283 -11.47 10.19 -14.28
N LEU A 284 -10.30 9.72 -14.70
CA LEU A 284 -10.15 8.95 -15.94
C LEU A 284 -10.90 7.62 -15.92
N ARG A 285 -11.05 7.01 -14.73
CA ARG A 285 -11.76 5.73 -14.53
C ARG A 285 -13.24 5.90 -14.16
N GLY A 286 -13.68 7.14 -13.95
CA GLY A 286 -15.07 7.44 -13.58
C GLY A 286 -15.51 6.69 -12.32
N THR A 287 -16.68 6.05 -12.38
CA THR A 287 -17.39 5.41 -11.26
C THR A 287 -16.98 3.96 -10.99
N GLU A 288 -15.85 3.50 -11.54
CA GLU A 288 -15.35 2.15 -11.29
C GLU A 288 -15.06 1.92 -9.80
N THR A 289 -15.67 0.90 -9.20
CA THR A 289 -15.55 0.63 -7.77
C THR A 289 -14.11 0.37 -7.32
N ALA A 290 -13.33 -0.29 -8.15
CA ALA A 290 -11.93 -0.59 -7.85
C ALA A 290 -11.09 0.67 -7.63
N TYR A 291 -11.51 1.81 -8.19
CA TYR A 291 -10.84 3.11 -7.99
C TYR A 291 -11.54 3.96 -6.93
N ALA A 292 -12.88 3.95 -6.93
CA ALA A 292 -13.68 4.72 -5.99
C ALA A 292 -13.48 4.25 -4.53
N ALA A 293 -13.58 2.95 -4.25
CA ALA A 293 -13.54 2.44 -2.88
C ALA A 293 -12.20 2.72 -2.16
N PRO A 294 -11.02 2.49 -2.76
CA PRO A 294 -9.75 2.84 -2.12
C PRO A 294 -9.57 4.34 -1.89
N LEU A 295 -10.09 5.17 -2.81
CA LEU A 295 -10.08 6.63 -2.66
C LEU A 295 -10.93 7.06 -1.46
N LEU A 296 -12.15 6.56 -1.37
CA LEU A 296 -13.07 6.85 -0.26
C LEU A 296 -12.52 6.36 1.09
N ALA A 297 -11.72 5.30 1.10
CA ALA A 297 -11.05 4.81 2.31
C ALA A 297 -9.84 5.68 2.72
N SER A 298 -9.06 6.18 1.76
CA SER A 298 -7.77 6.85 2.04
C SER A 298 -7.91 8.36 2.22
N PHE A 299 -8.79 9.02 1.46
CA PHE A 299 -8.96 10.46 1.46
C PHE A 299 -9.44 11.08 2.79
N PRO A 300 -10.26 10.43 3.64
CA PRO A 300 -10.71 11.05 4.88
C PRO A 300 -9.56 11.53 5.77
N ASN A 301 -8.49 10.74 5.90
CA ASN A 301 -7.32 11.12 6.70
C ASN A 301 -6.53 12.23 6.00
N LEU A 302 -6.31 12.11 4.69
CA LEU A 302 -5.61 13.12 3.90
C LEU A 302 -6.30 14.49 3.95
N ILE A 303 -7.64 14.53 3.87
CA ILE A 303 -8.42 15.77 3.93
C ILE A 303 -8.34 16.43 5.30
N ARG A 304 -8.45 15.65 6.39
CA ARG A 304 -8.32 16.19 7.76
C ARG A 304 -6.94 16.79 8.01
N ASP A 305 -5.91 16.15 7.48
CA ASP A 305 -4.54 16.66 7.58
C ASP A 305 -4.33 17.90 6.70
N ALA A 306 -4.88 17.90 5.49
CA ALA A 306 -4.76 19.00 4.53
C ALA A 306 -5.61 20.24 4.91
N LYS A 307 -6.72 20.08 5.64
CA LYS A 307 -7.61 21.19 6.03
C LYS A 307 -8.01 22.06 4.83
N ALA A 308 -7.84 23.39 4.94
CA ALA A 308 -8.21 24.37 3.93
C ALA A 308 -7.49 24.20 2.57
N CYS A 309 -6.42 23.39 2.51
CA CYS A 309 -5.68 23.14 1.27
C CYS A 309 -6.52 22.38 0.23
N VAL A 310 -7.52 21.62 0.70
CA VAL A 310 -8.47 20.89 -0.16
C VAL A 310 -9.26 21.83 -1.06
N ALA A 311 -9.42 23.10 -0.66
CA ALA A 311 -10.22 24.07 -1.40
C ALA A 311 -9.77 24.28 -2.85
N VAL A 312 -8.48 24.12 -3.16
CA VAL A 312 -7.94 24.28 -4.53
C VAL A 312 -8.39 23.16 -5.46
N HIS A 313 -8.89 22.05 -4.90
CA HIS A 313 -9.28 20.87 -5.65
C HIS A 313 -10.80 20.69 -5.79
N LEU A 314 -11.62 21.60 -5.24
CA LEU A 314 -13.08 21.45 -5.21
C LEU A 314 -13.70 21.29 -6.60
N ASP A 315 -13.26 22.08 -7.58
CA ASP A 315 -13.72 22.02 -8.98
C ASP A 315 -13.57 20.63 -9.61
N ARG A 316 -12.60 19.85 -9.13
CA ARG A 316 -12.30 18.51 -9.66
C ARG A 316 -12.82 17.41 -8.75
N LEU A 317 -12.78 17.62 -7.44
CA LEU A 317 -13.12 16.63 -6.42
C LEU A 317 -14.64 16.53 -6.22
N LEU A 318 -15.36 17.65 -6.09
CA LEU A 318 -16.79 17.62 -5.82
C LEU A 318 -17.59 16.94 -6.95
N PRO A 319 -17.37 17.24 -8.24
CA PRO A 319 -18.07 16.53 -9.32
C PRO A 319 -17.80 15.02 -9.31
N LEU A 320 -16.57 14.60 -9.00
CA LEU A 320 -16.20 13.19 -8.89
C LEU A 320 -16.97 12.50 -7.75
N LEU A 321 -17.00 13.11 -6.57
CA LEU A 321 -17.73 12.55 -5.42
C LEU A 321 -19.24 12.56 -5.64
N CYS A 322 -19.77 13.59 -6.31
CA CYS A 322 -21.17 13.64 -6.73
C CYS A 322 -21.54 12.49 -7.68
N ALA A 323 -20.65 12.11 -8.59
CA ALA A 323 -20.85 10.92 -9.41
C ALA A 323 -20.81 9.63 -8.57
N TYR A 324 -19.94 9.54 -7.56
CA TYR A 324 -19.84 8.37 -6.68
C TYR A 324 -21.06 8.18 -5.77
N MET A 325 -21.71 9.27 -5.34
CA MET A 325 -22.98 9.21 -4.59
C MET A 325 -24.10 8.49 -5.37
N GLN A 326 -24.02 8.49 -6.70
CA GLN A 326 -24.99 7.85 -7.60
C GLN A 326 -24.58 6.40 -7.96
N SER A 327 -23.52 5.86 -7.35
CA SER A 327 -23.08 4.49 -7.57
C SER A 327 -24.15 3.47 -7.12
N HIS A 328 -24.32 2.41 -7.90
CA HIS A 328 -25.19 1.28 -7.53
C HIS A 328 -24.69 0.50 -6.31
N LYS A 329 -23.41 0.67 -5.93
CA LYS A 329 -22.85 0.04 -4.74
C LYS A 329 -23.04 0.93 -3.52
N ASP A 330 -23.67 0.37 -2.50
CA ASP A 330 -24.08 1.08 -1.28
C ASP A 330 -22.90 1.66 -0.50
N ASP A 331 -21.81 0.90 -0.38
CA ASP A 331 -20.58 1.31 0.30
C ASP A 331 -19.94 2.54 -0.37
N VAL A 332 -19.88 2.55 -1.70
CA VAL A 332 -19.36 3.68 -2.48
C VAL A 332 -20.25 4.90 -2.34
N ALA A 333 -21.57 4.74 -2.45
CA ALA A 333 -22.50 5.85 -2.39
C ALA A 333 -22.50 6.53 -1.01
N VAL A 334 -22.57 5.73 0.06
CA VAL A 334 -22.50 6.22 1.45
C VAL A 334 -21.14 6.83 1.75
N GLY A 335 -20.05 6.16 1.34
CA GLY A 335 -18.69 6.67 1.52
C GLY A 335 -18.46 8.00 0.80
N ALA A 336 -19.02 8.16 -0.40
CA ALA A 336 -18.96 9.41 -1.15
C ALA A 336 -19.71 10.55 -0.46
N ALA A 337 -20.94 10.31 0.02
CA ALA A 337 -21.71 11.32 0.74
C ALA A 337 -20.97 11.77 2.02
N SER A 338 -20.42 10.82 2.78
CA SER A 338 -19.62 11.12 3.97
C SER A 338 -18.35 11.91 3.65
N LEU A 339 -17.70 11.59 2.53
CA LEU A 339 -16.52 12.33 2.09
C LEU A 339 -16.85 13.74 1.60
N VAL A 340 -17.98 13.94 0.92
CA VAL A 340 -18.48 15.28 0.55
C VAL A 340 -18.70 16.14 1.80
N ALA A 341 -19.36 15.60 2.83
CA ALA A 341 -19.54 16.31 4.09
C ALA A 341 -18.18 16.75 4.68
N LEU A 342 -17.20 15.86 4.72
CA LEU A 342 -15.87 16.16 5.23
C LEU A 342 -15.13 17.22 4.38
N VAL A 343 -15.27 17.18 3.06
CA VAL A 343 -14.69 18.18 2.14
C VAL A 343 -15.32 19.56 2.40
N VAL A 344 -16.65 19.64 2.49
CA VAL A 344 -17.35 20.91 2.76
C VAL A 344 -16.95 21.48 4.12
N GLU A 345 -16.85 20.63 5.14
CA GLU A 345 -16.42 21.01 6.50
C GLU A 345 -14.99 21.61 6.49
N ASN A 346 -14.04 21.00 5.77
CA ASN A 346 -12.64 21.44 5.76
C ASN A 346 -12.34 22.56 4.76
N ALA A 347 -13.17 22.74 3.73
CA ALA A 347 -12.98 23.75 2.69
C ALA A 347 -13.83 25.02 2.91
N TRP A 348 -14.54 25.09 4.03
CA TRP A 348 -15.25 26.29 4.48
C TRP A 348 -14.32 27.53 4.45
N PRO A 349 -14.77 28.72 3.98
CA PRO A 349 -16.08 29.06 3.38
C PRO A 349 -16.13 28.88 1.85
N ARG A 350 -15.07 28.38 1.21
CA ARG A 350 -14.95 28.33 -0.26
C ARG A 350 -15.94 27.35 -0.90
N ALA A 351 -16.42 26.37 -0.14
CA ALA A 351 -17.46 25.43 -0.57
C ALA A 351 -18.77 26.11 -1.02
N ARG A 352 -19.04 27.36 -0.58
CA ARG A 352 -20.25 28.10 -0.96
C ARG A 352 -20.45 28.19 -2.48
N ALA A 353 -19.37 28.35 -3.25
CA ALA A 353 -19.44 28.54 -4.70
C ALA A 353 -19.93 27.29 -5.45
N HIS A 354 -20.01 26.14 -4.76
CA HIS A 354 -20.42 24.87 -5.35
C HIS A 354 -21.82 24.41 -4.93
N CYS A 355 -22.51 25.16 -4.05
CA CYS A 355 -23.79 24.72 -3.49
C CYS A 355 -24.85 24.48 -4.59
N GLU A 356 -24.88 25.33 -5.61
CA GLU A 356 -25.77 25.20 -6.76
C GLU A 356 -25.45 23.93 -7.57
N SER A 357 -24.17 23.69 -7.86
CA SER A 357 -23.75 22.49 -8.60
C SER A 357 -23.99 21.18 -7.85
N MET A 358 -23.92 21.19 -6.51
CA MET A 358 -24.08 19.99 -5.69
C MET A 358 -25.53 19.60 -5.49
N TRP A 359 -26.44 20.57 -5.41
CA TRP A 359 -27.84 20.35 -5.04
C TRP A 359 -28.56 19.29 -5.90
N PRO A 360 -28.48 19.32 -7.26
CA PRO A 360 -29.12 18.31 -8.09
C PRO A 360 -28.65 16.88 -7.78
N HIS A 361 -27.37 16.71 -7.45
CA HIS A 361 -26.79 15.40 -7.14
C HIS A 361 -27.25 14.86 -5.79
N VAL A 362 -27.28 15.72 -4.76
CA VAL A 362 -27.75 15.35 -3.41
C VAL A 362 -29.23 14.98 -3.44
N LYS A 363 -30.05 15.81 -4.09
CA LYS A 363 -31.49 15.58 -4.28
C LYS A 363 -31.76 14.24 -4.96
N ARG A 364 -31.04 13.97 -6.05
CA ARG A 364 -31.16 12.71 -6.79
C ARG A 364 -30.73 11.51 -5.95
N ALA A 365 -29.59 11.58 -5.28
CA ALA A 365 -29.10 10.49 -4.43
C ALA A 365 -30.06 10.18 -3.26
N TYR A 366 -30.71 11.20 -2.70
CA TYR A 366 -31.71 11.03 -1.64
C TYR A 366 -32.97 10.31 -2.16
N ALA A 367 -33.42 10.63 -3.38
CA ALA A 367 -34.54 9.95 -4.01
C ALA A 367 -34.20 8.50 -4.40
N GLU A 368 -32.99 8.26 -4.90
CA GLU A 368 -32.50 6.92 -5.26
C GLU A 368 -32.21 6.03 -4.04
N ALA A 369 -32.13 6.59 -2.83
CA ALA A 369 -31.89 5.84 -1.60
C ALA A 369 -32.96 4.77 -1.33
N ASP A 370 -34.21 5.00 -1.73
CA ASP A 370 -35.32 4.04 -1.55
C ASP A 370 -35.12 2.74 -2.33
N GLY A 371 -34.30 2.74 -3.39
CA GLY A 371 -33.96 1.54 -4.16
C GLY A 371 -32.89 0.66 -3.52
N ARG A 372 -32.34 1.08 -2.37
CA ARG A 372 -31.22 0.40 -1.69
C ARG A 372 -31.72 -0.50 -0.55
N SER A 373 -30.81 -1.27 0.03
CA SER A 373 -31.13 -2.01 1.26
C SER A 373 -31.55 -1.05 2.38
N ALA A 374 -32.46 -1.46 3.27
CA ALA A 374 -32.99 -0.60 4.33
C ALA A 374 -31.88 0.06 5.18
N VAL A 375 -30.86 -0.72 5.57
CA VAL A 375 -29.72 -0.23 6.35
C VAL A 375 -28.90 0.81 5.59
N SER A 376 -28.65 0.59 4.30
CA SER A 376 -27.88 1.53 3.47
C SER A 376 -28.68 2.78 3.13
N CYS A 377 -30.00 2.66 2.97
CA CYS A 377 -30.91 3.79 2.75
C CYS A 377 -30.83 4.78 3.92
N ASP A 378 -31.01 4.30 5.15
CA ASP A 378 -30.97 5.15 6.34
C ASP A 378 -29.61 5.84 6.51
N LYS A 379 -28.51 5.09 6.29
CA LYS A 379 -27.15 5.64 6.34
C LYS A 379 -26.92 6.70 5.28
N LEU A 380 -27.33 6.44 4.04
CA LEU A 380 -27.15 7.38 2.94
C LEU A 380 -27.96 8.65 3.19
N ARG A 381 -29.22 8.54 3.63
CA ARG A 381 -30.05 9.69 3.97
C ARG A 381 -29.44 10.53 5.08
N ALA A 382 -28.95 9.91 6.15
CA ALA A 382 -28.30 10.62 7.24
C ALA A 382 -27.05 11.38 6.78
N GLU A 383 -26.20 10.77 5.93
CA GLU A 383 -25.02 11.45 5.39
C GLU A 383 -25.42 12.58 4.41
N LEU A 384 -26.45 12.40 3.59
CA LEU A 384 -26.95 13.46 2.69
C LEU A 384 -27.58 14.62 3.47
N GLU A 385 -28.32 14.35 4.54
CA GLU A 385 -28.84 15.37 5.47
C GLU A 385 -27.70 16.16 6.10
N ARG A 386 -26.63 15.48 6.53
CA ARG A 386 -25.40 16.13 7.02
C ARG A 386 -24.74 16.99 5.95
N VAL A 387 -24.66 16.53 4.70
CA VAL A 387 -24.12 17.33 3.58
C VAL A 387 -24.92 18.62 3.41
N VAL A 388 -26.25 18.55 3.33
CA VAL A 388 -27.05 19.74 3.09
C VAL A 388 -27.09 20.67 4.31
N GLU A 389 -26.98 20.15 5.52
CA GLU A 389 -26.80 20.98 6.72
C GLU A 389 -25.49 21.77 6.64
N LEU A 390 -24.37 21.11 6.31
CA LEU A 390 -23.08 21.77 6.16
C LEU A 390 -23.06 22.79 5.02
N VAL A 391 -23.78 22.54 3.92
CA VAL A 391 -23.93 23.50 2.81
C VAL A 391 -24.90 24.65 3.15
N GLN A 392 -25.93 24.40 3.96
CA GLN A 392 -26.83 25.46 4.45
C GLN A 392 -26.10 26.37 5.45
N LEU A 393 -25.28 25.80 6.32
CA LEU A 393 -24.29 26.57 7.06
C LEU A 393 -23.39 27.29 6.04
N ALA A 394 -22.84 26.55 5.07
CA ALA A 394 -22.06 26.94 3.87
C ALA A 394 -22.27 28.37 3.36
N ALA A 395 -23.45 28.48 2.82
CA ALA A 395 -23.85 29.49 1.87
C ALA A 395 -25.09 30.25 2.37
N GLY A 396 -25.70 29.83 3.48
CA GLY A 396 -26.83 30.51 4.10
C GLY A 396 -27.95 30.79 3.10
N GLY A 397 -28.29 32.07 2.96
CA GLY A 397 -29.35 32.54 2.06
C GLY A 397 -29.11 32.24 0.57
N GLU A 398 -27.86 32.05 0.13
CA GLU A 398 -27.56 31.66 -1.25
C GLU A 398 -28.06 30.24 -1.53
N PHE A 399 -27.77 29.29 -0.65
CA PHE A 399 -28.28 27.92 -0.79
C PHE A 399 -29.79 27.86 -0.59
N THR A 400 -30.35 28.67 0.34
CA THR A 400 -31.80 28.79 0.50
C THR A 400 -32.51 29.23 -0.78
N ARG A 401 -31.88 30.10 -1.57
CA ARG A 401 -32.41 30.52 -2.87
C ARG A 401 -32.44 29.33 -3.83
N VAL A 402 -31.31 28.61 -3.95
CA VAL A 402 -31.12 27.47 -4.86
C VAL A 402 -32.20 26.41 -4.66
N TRP A 403 -32.37 25.90 -3.44
CA TRP A 403 -33.29 24.78 -3.22
C TRP A 403 -34.76 25.21 -3.21
N LYS A 404 -35.08 26.47 -2.91
CA LYS A 404 -36.46 26.99 -2.99
C LYS A 404 -36.90 27.30 -4.43
N SER A 405 -35.98 27.68 -5.30
CA SER A 405 -36.27 27.94 -6.71
C SER A 405 -36.32 26.66 -7.56
N ASP A 406 -35.98 25.51 -6.99
CA ASP A 406 -35.97 24.24 -7.69
C ASP A 406 -37.39 23.64 -7.74
N GLU A 407 -38.01 23.71 -8.91
CA GLU A 407 -39.35 23.17 -9.15
C GLU A 407 -39.34 21.64 -9.39
N ASP A 408 -38.17 21.06 -9.70
CA ASP A 408 -38.00 19.67 -10.12
C ASP A 408 -37.69 18.73 -8.94
N VAL A 409 -38.28 18.96 -7.77
CA VAL A 409 -38.02 18.12 -6.59
C VAL A 409 -38.79 16.80 -6.67
N PRO A 410 -38.11 15.63 -6.75
CA PRO A 410 -38.81 14.34 -6.76
C PRO A 410 -39.61 14.13 -5.47
N ALA A 411 -40.77 13.47 -5.54
CA ALA A 411 -41.62 13.20 -4.38
C ALA A 411 -40.85 12.50 -3.23
N HIS A 412 -39.92 11.63 -3.56
CA HIS A 412 -39.05 10.90 -2.61
C HIS A 412 -37.99 11.79 -1.93
N ALA A 413 -37.72 12.99 -2.44
CA ALA A 413 -36.80 13.97 -1.86
C ALA A 413 -37.52 15.04 -1.02
N VAL A 414 -38.85 14.99 -0.88
CA VAL A 414 -39.62 15.95 -0.06
C VAL A 414 -39.20 15.91 1.41
N GLY A 415 -38.80 14.74 1.93
CA GLY A 415 -38.25 14.61 3.28
C GLY A 415 -37.01 15.47 3.50
N LEU A 416 -36.11 15.52 2.52
CA LEU A 416 -34.89 16.34 2.55
C LEU A 416 -35.20 17.84 2.51
N VAL A 417 -36.18 18.25 1.70
CA VAL A 417 -36.64 19.66 1.66
C VAL A 417 -37.29 20.07 2.99
N ARG A 418 -38.07 19.19 3.60
CA ARG A 418 -38.64 19.43 4.94
C ARG A 418 -37.55 19.56 6.00
N PHE A 419 -36.51 18.73 5.94
CA PHE A 419 -35.34 18.84 6.81
C PHE A 419 -34.66 20.20 6.64
N LEU A 420 -34.38 20.62 5.39
CA LEU A 420 -33.80 21.93 5.09
C LEU A 420 -34.65 23.10 5.57
N ALA A 421 -35.97 23.03 5.43
CA ALA A 421 -36.89 24.07 5.90
C ALA A 421 -36.91 24.21 7.43
N ALA A 422 -36.52 23.16 8.17
CA ALA A 422 -36.38 23.18 9.62
C ALA A 422 -35.02 23.72 10.10
N LEU A 423 -34.02 23.82 9.21
CA LEU A 423 -32.72 24.39 9.55
C LEU A 423 -32.80 25.92 9.63
N PRO A 424 -32.05 26.55 10.56
CA PRO A 424 -31.97 28.00 10.62
C PRO A 424 -31.30 28.54 9.34
N ALA A 425 -31.93 29.53 8.70
CA ALA A 425 -31.40 30.17 7.48
C ALA A 425 -30.01 30.82 7.67
N THR A 426 -29.66 31.12 8.94
CA THR A 426 -28.39 31.67 9.40
C THR A 426 -28.15 31.18 10.83
N ARG A 427 -27.01 30.54 11.13
CA ARG A 427 -26.50 30.56 12.52
C ARG A 427 -25.98 31.99 12.74
N ALA A 428 -26.53 32.66 13.75
CA ALA A 428 -26.12 34.00 14.17
C ALA A 428 -24.62 34.10 14.44
#